data_AF-A0A955X9S8-F1
#
_entry.id   AF-A0A955X9S8-F1
#
_cell.length_a   1.000
_cell.length_b   1.000
_cell.length_c   1.000
_cell.angle_alpha   90.00
_cell.angle_beta   90.00
_cell.angle_gamma   90.00
#
_symmetry.space_group_name_H-M   'P 1'
#
loop_
_entity.id
_entity.type
_entity.pdbx_description
1 polymer ?
#
loop_
_entity_poly.entity_id
_entity_poly.type
_entity_poly.pdbx_seq_one_letter_code
_entity_poly.pdbx_strand_id
1 'polypeptide(L)'
;MSAFFDATATMYRAAPWRVVPADCVFSVTVGALDIHDFALAVIGEAGRDGGWLVCPGLDAFEELMEQVDAYEPGDDVEPPPHLALHFEAASELPPGLWSEAEDNRWALANPAAYPRLVVVGEAGRLHPPAPEDVVLAEAVSRALTHAVAEKGALLAAFEAGEPMTRTFSVATEQGDLDVTLTAPFLHPSHLLDPSGDLIEALAELTEDGELDLDAYQALEQAVSDRFEASPEAEGLELKYLYRTVMEFGAQYLGETIATLSADALGELLFEVFPRKLSIDPKEAGAIIDETRALYRFLQREFDLPQAKACLSVLGPSSARRLEAALADKSKYGMAKAMVMAGLDAGVDMSSQESLEAWMRSMEGKPLPPSIPLPAARVAAPSKKALAAKKAKRKAARKARKRNK
;
A
#
# COMPACT_ATOMS: atom_id res chain seq x y z
N MET A 1 -26.74 -4.71 -27.28
CA MET A 1 -25.41 -4.36 -27.85
C MET A 1 -25.30 -2.92 -28.36
N SER A 2 -26.24 -2.39 -29.14
CA SER A 2 -26.12 -1.01 -29.68
C SER A 2 -26.00 0.06 -28.58
N ALA A 3 -26.69 -0.12 -27.45
CA ALA A 3 -26.67 0.83 -26.34
C ALA A 3 -25.33 0.82 -25.59
N PHE A 4 -24.72 -0.35 -25.42
CA PHE A 4 -23.36 -0.51 -24.89
C PHE A 4 -22.30 0.22 -25.75
N PHE A 5 -22.34 0.06 -27.08
CA PHE A 5 -21.42 0.75 -27.99
C PHE A 5 -21.60 2.28 -27.93
N ASP A 6 -22.85 2.76 -27.85
CA ASP A 6 -23.15 4.18 -27.68
C ASP A 6 -22.61 4.75 -26.35
N ALA A 7 -22.82 4.03 -25.25
CA ALA A 7 -22.31 4.41 -23.93
C ALA A 7 -20.79 4.50 -23.90
N THR A 8 -20.11 3.46 -24.37
CA THR A 8 -18.64 3.37 -24.38
C THR A 8 -18.01 4.37 -25.35
N ALA A 9 -18.63 4.63 -26.51
CA ALA A 9 -18.17 5.68 -27.43
C ALA A 9 -18.29 7.08 -26.81
N THR A 10 -19.36 7.34 -26.04
CA THR A 10 -19.54 8.61 -25.35
C THR A 10 -18.52 8.78 -24.23
N MET A 11 -18.30 7.74 -23.43
CA MET A 11 -17.28 7.73 -22.38
C MET A 11 -15.87 7.91 -22.95
N TYR A 12 -15.55 7.24 -24.05
CA TYR A 12 -14.23 7.39 -24.69
C TYR A 12 -13.94 8.86 -25.06
N ARG A 13 -14.94 9.57 -25.57
CA ARG A 13 -14.81 11.00 -25.92
C ARG A 13 -14.65 11.88 -24.67
N ALA A 14 -15.30 11.52 -23.57
CA ALA A 14 -15.13 12.20 -22.29
C ALA A 14 -13.75 11.95 -21.65
N ALA A 15 -13.09 10.85 -22.03
CA ALA A 15 -11.74 10.46 -21.63
C ALA A 15 -11.47 10.54 -20.11
N PRO A 16 -12.15 9.72 -19.28
CA PRO A 16 -11.99 9.72 -17.83
C PRO A 16 -10.54 9.64 -17.34
N TRP A 17 -9.69 8.89 -18.05
CA TRP A 17 -8.25 8.74 -17.79
C TRP A 17 -7.42 10.04 -17.94
N ARG A 18 -8.04 11.14 -18.40
CA ARG A 18 -7.43 12.49 -18.40
C ARG A 18 -7.88 13.36 -17.22
N VAL A 19 -8.82 12.87 -16.43
CA VAL A 19 -9.47 13.60 -15.33
C VAL A 19 -9.22 12.91 -14.00
N VAL A 20 -9.35 11.59 -13.96
CA VAL A 20 -9.14 10.77 -12.77
C VAL A 20 -7.65 10.41 -12.68
N PRO A 21 -6.97 10.67 -11.55
CA PRO A 21 -5.61 10.21 -11.31
C PRO A 21 -5.50 8.68 -11.30
N ALA A 22 -4.34 8.13 -11.65
CA ALA A 22 -4.17 6.68 -11.85
C ALA A 22 -4.29 5.83 -10.57
N ASP A 23 -4.07 6.44 -9.42
CA ASP A 23 -4.12 5.86 -8.07
C ASP A 23 -5.49 6.03 -7.38
N CYS A 24 -6.49 6.56 -8.09
CA CYS A 24 -7.78 6.89 -7.53
C CYS A 24 -8.86 5.85 -7.85
N VAL A 25 -9.61 5.44 -6.82
CA VAL A 25 -10.66 4.42 -6.89
C VAL A 25 -12.02 5.00 -6.49
N PHE A 26 -13.08 4.55 -7.14
CA PHE A 26 -14.48 4.83 -6.81
C PHE A 26 -15.14 3.61 -6.17
N SER A 27 -16.09 3.80 -5.24
CA SER A 27 -17.08 2.77 -4.94
C SER A 27 -18.19 2.90 -5.97
N VAL A 28 -18.61 1.78 -6.54
CA VAL A 28 -19.78 1.69 -7.42
C VAL A 28 -20.84 0.78 -6.82
N THR A 29 -22.05 1.31 -6.75
CA THR A 29 -23.24 0.56 -6.32
C THR A 29 -24.32 0.65 -7.40
N VAL A 30 -24.80 -0.51 -7.85
CA VAL A 30 -25.91 -0.68 -8.79
C VAL A 30 -26.87 -1.71 -8.20
N GLY A 31 -27.78 -1.27 -7.33
CA GLY A 31 -28.62 -2.17 -6.54
C GLY A 31 -29.53 -3.09 -7.38
N ALA A 32 -29.92 -2.68 -8.59
CA ALA A 32 -30.71 -3.53 -9.49
C ALA A 32 -29.93 -4.75 -10.03
N LEU A 33 -28.60 -4.72 -9.95
CA LEU A 33 -27.70 -5.79 -10.38
C LEU A 33 -27.02 -6.50 -9.18
N ASP A 34 -27.46 -6.22 -7.94
CA ASP A 34 -26.84 -6.74 -6.71
C ASP A 34 -25.35 -6.38 -6.56
N ILE A 35 -24.95 -5.25 -7.15
CA ILE A 35 -23.59 -4.70 -7.05
C ILE A 35 -23.58 -3.64 -5.96
N HIS A 36 -22.79 -3.87 -4.91
CA HIS A 36 -22.71 -3.01 -3.72
C HIS A 36 -21.27 -2.77 -3.32
N ASP A 37 -20.86 -1.50 -3.35
CA ASP A 37 -19.52 -1.04 -2.97
C ASP A 37 -18.38 -1.78 -3.70
N PHE A 38 -18.56 -2.02 -5.00
CA PHE A 38 -17.50 -2.58 -5.82
C PHE A 38 -16.44 -1.49 -6.08
N ALA A 39 -15.17 -1.89 -6.15
CA ALA A 39 -14.09 -0.96 -6.49
C ALA A 39 -14.07 -0.73 -8.00
N LEU A 40 -14.17 0.52 -8.43
CA LEU A 40 -14.07 0.96 -9.82
C LEU A 40 -12.81 1.81 -9.98
N ALA A 41 -11.88 1.36 -10.81
CA ALA A 41 -10.67 2.11 -11.15
C ALA A 41 -10.67 2.49 -12.64
N VAL A 42 -10.22 3.70 -12.93
CA VAL A 42 -10.03 4.15 -14.31
C VAL A 42 -8.62 3.76 -14.75
N ILE A 43 -8.52 2.99 -15.83
CA ILE A 43 -7.24 2.48 -16.33
C ILE A 43 -6.80 3.21 -17.60
N GLY A 44 -5.48 3.24 -17.80
CA GLY A 44 -4.82 3.84 -18.96
C GLY A 44 -4.06 5.12 -18.61
N GLU A 45 -2.75 5.13 -18.88
CA GLU A 45 -1.93 6.33 -18.79
C GLU A 45 -2.08 7.22 -20.04
N ALA A 46 -1.69 8.49 -19.92
CA ALA A 46 -1.68 9.45 -21.01
C ALA A 46 -0.88 8.94 -22.23
N GLY A 47 -1.57 8.31 -23.18
CA GLY A 47 -1.00 7.82 -24.43
C GLY A 47 -1.12 6.31 -24.71
N ARG A 48 -1.74 5.51 -23.82
CA ARG A 48 -2.11 4.11 -24.08
C ARG A 48 -3.57 3.83 -23.71
N ASP A 49 -4.08 2.69 -24.20
CA ASP A 49 -5.50 2.33 -24.28
C ASP A 49 -6.27 2.54 -22.97
N GLY A 50 -7.15 3.54 -22.97
CA GLY A 50 -7.95 3.90 -21.79
C GLY A 50 -9.04 2.88 -21.48
N GLY A 51 -9.61 2.96 -20.29
CA GLY A 51 -10.65 2.04 -19.87
C GLY A 51 -11.06 2.22 -18.42
N TRP A 52 -11.73 1.20 -17.90
CA TRP A 52 -11.96 1.04 -16.47
C TRP A 52 -12.01 -0.45 -16.11
N LEU A 53 -11.79 -0.76 -14.84
CA LEU A 53 -12.02 -2.09 -14.29
C LEU A 53 -12.85 -2.00 -13.01
N VAL A 54 -13.63 -3.05 -12.74
CA VAL A 54 -14.48 -3.19 -11.55
C VAL A 54 -14.19 -4.51 -10.85
N CYS A 55 -13.93 -4.46 -9.54
CA CYS A 55 -13.70 -5.62 -8.67
C CYS A 55 -14.72 -5.67 -7.51
N PRO A 56 -15.02 -6.87 -6.96
CA PRO A 56 -15.85 -7.04 -5.76
C PRO A 56 -15.21 -6.45 -4.48
N GLY A 57 -15.33 -5.14 -4.31
CA GLY A 57 -14.78 -4.42 -3.17
C GLY A 57 -13.32 -4.01 -3.33
N LEU A 58 -12.80 -3.30 -2.33
CA LEU A 58 -11.45 -2.74 -2.35
C LEU A 58 -10.39 -3.84 -2.16
N ASP A 59 -10.61 -4.80 -1.27
CA ASP A 59 -9.68 -5.91 -1.02
C ASP A 59 -9.34 -6.68 -2.32
N ALA A 60 -10.36 -6.98 -3.14
CA ALA A 60 -10.16 -7.64 -4.43
C ALA A 60 -9.46 -6.76 -5.47
N PHE A 61 -9.57 -5.44 -5.34
CA PHE A 61 -8.84 -4.51 -6.18
C PHE A 61 -7.36 -4.44 -5.78
N GLU A 62 -7.07 -4.37 -4.48
CA GLU A 62 -5.71 -4.35 -3.95
C GLU A 62 -4.97 -5.65 -4.28
N GLU A 63 -5.59 -6.81 -4.08
CA GLU A 63 -5.03 -8.11 -4.48
C GLU A 63 -4.71 -8.12 -5.99
N LEU A 64 -5.58 -7.57 -6.83
CA LEU A 64 -5.31 -7.46 -8.27
C LEU A 64 -4.10 -6.57 -8.57
N MET A 65 -3.96 -5.43 -7.89
CA MET A 65 -2.84 -4.51 -8.11
C MET A 65 -1.51 -5.13 -7.64
N GLU A 66 -1.48 -5.78 -6.47
CA GLU A 66 -0.30 -6.49 -5.98
C GLU A 66 0.17 -7.57 -6.95
N GLN A 67 -0.77 -8.34 -7.49
CA GLN A 67 -0.46 -9.37 -8.47
C GLN A 67 0.04 -8.79 -9.80
N VAL A 68 -0.52 -7.68 -10.25
CA VAL A 68 -0.04 -6.97 -11.45
C VAL A 68 1.38 -6.44 -11.25
N ASP A 69 1.68 -5.88 -10.08
CA ASP A 69 3.01 -5.37 -9.74
C ASP A 69 4.05 -6.49 -9.56
N ALA A 70 3.64 -7.64 -9.03
CA ALA A 70 4.51 -8.80 -8.80
C ALA A 70 4.66 -9.72 -10.02
N TYR A 71 3.90 -9.51 -11.10
CA TYR A 71 3.83 -10.41 -12.24
C TYR A 71 5.17 -10.53 -13.00
N GLU A 72 5.77 -11.74 -13.01
CA GLU A 72 6.83 -12.10 -13.96
C GLU A 72 6.27 -12.96 -15.10
N PRO A 73 6.74 -12.78 -16.36
CA PRO A 73 6.30 -13.60 -17.48
C PRO A 73 6.52 -15.11 -17.24
N GLY A 74 5.42 -15.86 -17.07
CA GLY A 74 5.44 -17.30 -16.82
C GLY A 74 4.93 -17.71 -15.43
N ASP A 75 4.59 -16.75 -14.57
CA ASP A 75 3.93 -17.03 -13.30
C ASP A 75 2.49 -17.52 -13.51
N ASP A 76 2.12 -18.53 -12.71
CA ASP A 76 0.75 -19.04 -12.63
C ASP A 76 0.01 -18.21 -11.59
N VAL A 77 -0.52 -17.07 -12.03
CA VAL A 77 -1.25 -16.12 -11.18
C VAL A 77 -2.75 -16.33 -11.36
N GLU A 78 -3.48 -16.39 -10.24
CA GLU A 78 -4.94 -16.47 -10.22
C GLU A 78 -5.50 -15.10 -9.80
N PRO A 79 -5.77 -14.18 -10.76
CA PRO A 79 -6.34 -12.88 -10.44
C PRO A 79 -7.73 -13.01 -9.81
N PRO A 80 -8.07 -12.09 -8.88
CA PRO A 80 -9.40 -12.05 -8.30
C PRO A 80 -10.43 -11.74 -9.39
N PRO A 81 -11.71 -12.12 -9.18
CA PRO A 81 -12.76 -11.86 -10.15
C PRO A 81 -12.90 -10.36 -10.46
N HIS A 82 -12.94 -10.00 -11.72
CA HIS A 82 -13.10 -8.61 -12.14
C HIS A 82 -13.69 -8.49 -13.55
N LEU A 83 -14.33 -7.35 -13.81
CA LEU A 83 -14.82 -6.95 -15.12
C LEU A 83 -14.01 -5.75 -15.60
N ALA A 84 -13.35 -5.88 -16.75
CA ALA A 84 -12.58 -4.80 -17.34
C ALA A 84 -13.15 -4.41 -18.71
N LEU A 85 -13.24 -3.10 -18.93
CA LEU A 85 -13.44 -2.49 -20.24
C LEU A 85 -12.14 -1.83 -20.68
N HIS A 86 -11.62 -2.23 -21.83
CA HIS A 86 -10.54 -1.52 -22.52
C HIS A 86 -10.93 -1.26 -23.98
N PHE A 87 -10.17 -0.38 -24.64
CA PHE A 87 -10.35 -0.10 -26.06
C PHE A 87 -9.20 -0.67 -26.87
N GLU A 88 -9.50 -1.23 -28.03
CA GLU A 88 -8.47 -1.73 -28.96
C GLU A 88 -8.53 -0.99 -30.29
N ALA A 89 -7.38 -0.94 -30.98
CA ALA A 89 -7.30 -0.40 -32.32
C ALA A 89 -7.79 -1.39 -33.37
N ALA A 90 -8.40 -0.89 -34.45
CA ALA A 90 -8.88 -1.72 -35.55
C ALA A 90 -7.79 -2.61 -36.18
N SER A 91 -6.51 -2.20 -36.09
CA SER A 91 -5.36 -2.99 -36.54
C SER A 91 -5.02 -4.19 -35.64
N GLU A 92 -5.48 -4.18 -34.39
CA GLU A 92 -5.20 -5.20 -33.38
C GLU A 92 -6.35 -6.20 -33.25
N LEU A 93 -7.52 -5.85 -33.81
CA LEU A 93 -8.70 -6.71 -33.80
C LEU A 93 -8.59 -7.87 -34.78
N PRO A 94 -9.14 -9.05 -34.42
CA PRO A 94 -9.41 -10.13 -35.37
C PRO A 94 -10.21 -9.65 -36.59
N PRO A 95 -9.89 -10.14 -37.81
CA PRO A 95 -10.64 -9.82 -39.02
C PRO A 95 -12.14 -10.17 -38.85
N GLY A 96 -13.02 -9.17 -38.98
CA GLY A 96 -14.48 -9.36 -38.98
C GLY A 96 -15.22 -8.65 -37.84
N LEU A 97 -14.59 -8.42 -36.67
CA LEU A 97 -15.24 -7.71 -35.55
C LEU A 97 -15.55 -6.25 -35.88
N TRP A 98 -14.67 -5.61 -36.65
CA TRP A 98 -14.89 -4.26 -37.15
C TRP A 98 -16.05 -4.22 -38.15
N SER A 99 -16.09 -5.18 -39.07
CA SER A 99 -17.16 -5.32 -40.05
C SER A 99 -18.51 -5.58 -39.38
N GLU A 100 -18.54 -6.35 -38.30
CA GLU A 100 -19.76 -6.56 -37.51
C GLU A 100 -20.31 -5.25 -36.91
N ALA A 101 -19.43 -4.42 -36.34
CA ALA A 101 -19.85 -3.12 -35.81
C ALA A 101 -20.35 -2.18 -36.92
N GLU A 102 -19.72 -2.19 -38.10
CA GLU A 102 -20.16 -1.43 -39.27
C GLU A 102 -21.52 -1.93 -39.80
N ASP A 103 -21.68 -3.24 -39.97
CA ASP A 103 -22.89 -3.88 -40.49
C ASP A 103 -24.10 -3.61 -39.59
N ASN A 104 -23.88 -3.64 -38.27
CA ASN A 104 -24.91 -3.36 -37.27
C ASN A 104 -25.04 -1.86 -36.93
N ARG A 105 -24.19 -0.99 -37.53
CA ARG A 105 -24.13 0.46 -37.30
C ARG A 105 -23.99 0.84 -35.82
N TRP A 106 -23.20 0.05 -35.09
CA TRP A 106 -22.89 0.37 -33.70
C TRP A 106 -22.00 1.61 -33.63
N ALA A 107 -22.25 2.46 -32.63
CA ALA A 107 -21.51 3.70 -32.45
C ALA A 107 -20.08 3.41 -31.99
N LEU A 108 -19.10 3.93 -32.72
CA LEU A 108 -17.68 3.88 -32.34
C LEU A 108 -17.16 5.30 -32.17
N ALA A 109 -16.30 5.52 -31.18
CA ALA A 109 -15.71 6.85 -30.98
C ALA A 109 -14.73 7.21 -32.10
N ASN A 110 -13.86 6.28 -32.49
CA ASN A 110 -12.93 6.36 -33.62
C ASN A 110 -12.32 4.96 -33.92
N PRO A 111 -11.47 4.81 -34.96
CA PRO A 111 -10.80 3.54 -35.31
C PRO A 111 -9.89 2.91 -34.24
N ALA A 112 -9.53 3.65 -33.20
CA ALA A 112 -8.73 3.22 -32.05
C ALA A 112 -9.58 2.98 -30.78
N ALA A 113 -10.90 2.88 -30.93
CA ALA A 113 -11.83 2.90 -29.81
C ALA A 113 -12.88 1.77 -29.89
N TYR A 114 -12.46 0.55 -30.26
CA TYR A 114 -13.35 -0.59 -30.21
C TYR A 114 -13.46 -1.12 -28.76
N PRO A 115 -14.65 -1.15 -28.14
CA PRO A 115 -14.79 -1.57 -26.75
C PRO A 115 -14.65 -3.09 -26.62
N ARG A 116 -13.80 -3.55 -25.70
CA ARG A 116 -13.60 -4.96 -25.35
C ARG A 116 -13.88 -5.17 -23.87
N LEU A 117 -14.81 -6.08 -23.59
CA LEU A 117 -15.07 -6.55 -22.23
C LEU A 117 -14.28 -7.82 -21.96
N VAL A 118 -13.62 -7.84 -20.81
CA VAL A 118 -12.95 -9.01 -20.26
C VAL A 118 -13.58 -9.31 -18.92
N VAL A 119 -14.09 -10.52 -18.78
CA VAL A 119 -14.68 -11.01 -17.53
C VAL A 119 -13.76 -12.10 -17.00
N VAL A 120 -13.21 -11.86 -15.81
CA VAL A 120 -12.41 -12.81 -15.07
C VAL A 120 -13.26 -13.32 -13.92
N GLY A 121 -13.52 -14.63 -13.90
CA GLY A 121 -14.26 -15.29 -12.83
C GLY A 121 -13.33 -15.87 -11.77
N GLU A 122 -13.88 -16.76 -10.93
CA GLU A 122 -13.10 -17.47 -9.91
C GLU A 122 -11.90 -18.23 -10.50
N ALA A 123 -10.80 -18.27 -9.74
CA ALA A 123 -9.53 -18.88 -10.12
C ALA A 123 -8.94 -18.31 -11.43
N GLY A 124 -9.10 -17.01 -11.67
CA GLY A 124 -8.50 -16.30 -12.79
C GLY A 124 -9.03 -16.68 -14.19
N ARG A 125 -10.18 -17.35 -14.27
CA ARG A 125 -10.68 -17.89 -15.55
C ARG A 125 -11.39 -16.84 -16.38
N LEU A 126 -11.01 -16.75 -17.66
CA LEU A 126 -11.72 -15.92 -18.63
C LEU A 126 -13.09 -16.51 -18.97
N HIS A 127 -14.12 -15.67 -18.89
CA HIS A 127 -15.48 -16.02 -19.29
C HIS A 127 -15.99 -15.09 -20.40
N PRO A 128 -16.83 -15.60 -21.33
CA PRO A 128 -17.62 -14.73 -22.21
C PRO A 128 -18.55 -13.83 -21.37
N PRO A 129 -18.69 -12.53 -21.69
CA PRO A 129 -19.60 -11.64 -20.97
C PRO A 129 -21.04 -12.14 -21.01
N ALA A 130 -21.65 -12.24 -19.84
CA ALA A 130 -23.07 -12.47 -19.69
C ALA A 130 -23.87 -11.19 -20.02
N PRO A 131 -25.18 -11.28 -20.29
CA PRO A 131 -26.00 -10.09 -20.56
C PRO A 131 -25.95 -9.05 -19.44
N GLU A 132 -25.83 -9.49 -18.19
CA GLU A 132 -25.70 -8.63 -17.00
C GLU A 132 -24.36 -7.87 -16.97
N ASP A 133 -23.26 -8.50 -17.39
CA ASP A 133 -21.95 -7.83 -17.51
C ASP A 133 -22.00 -6.69 -18.53
N VAL A 134 -22.69 -6.91 -19.65
CA VAL A 134 -22.86 -5.89 -20.71
C VAL A 134 -23.70 -4.71 -20.20
N VAL A 135 -24.75 -4.99 -19.43
CA VAL A 135 -25.61 -3.96 -18.83
C VAL A 135 -24.85 -3.19 -17.75
N LEU A 136 -24.09 -3.88 -16.89
CA LEU A 136 -23.22 -3.24 -15.90
C LEU A 136 -22.21 -2.33 -16.60
N ALA A 137 -21.54 -2.82 -17.64
CA ALA A 137 -20.56 -2.04 -18.37
C ALA A 137 -21.16 -0.82 -19.10
N GLU A 138 -22.37 -0.96 -19.63
CA GLU A 138 -23.13 0.17 -20.16
C GLU A 138 -23.41 1.21 -19.06
N ALA A 139 -23.97 0.78 -17.93
CA ALA A 139 -24.38 1.64 -16.83
C ALA A 139 -23.19 2.39 -16.22
N VAL A 140 -22.10 1.68 -15.92
CA VAL A 140 -20.84 2.25 -15.39
C VAL A 140 -20.26 3.26 -16.37
N SER A 141 -20.21 2.95 -17.67
CA SER A 141 -19.65 3.87 -18.68
C SER A 141 -20.45 5.18 -18.78
N ARG A 142 -21.78 5.09 -18.69
CA ARG A 142 -22.66 6.29 -18.66
C ARG A 142 -22.47 7.08 -17.38
N ALA A 143 -22.47 6.43 -16.21
CA ALA A 143 -22.31 7.09 -14.92
C ALA A 143 -20.95 7.79 -14.80
N LEU A 144 -19.86 7.12 -15.22
CA LEU A 144 -18.52 7.69 -15.22
C LEU A 144 -18.42 8.91 -16.13
N THR A 145 -19.09 8.89 -17.29
CA THR A 145 -19.21 10.04 -18.20
C THR A 145 -19.85 11.25 -17.52
N HIS A 146 -20.90 11.03 -16.72
CA HIS A 146 -21.55 12.10 -15.96
C HIS A 146 -20.64 12.61 -14.83
N ALA A 147 -19.99 11.70 -14.09
CA ALA A 147 -19.09 12.07 -13.00
C ALA A 147 -17.94 12.95 -13.50
N VAL A 148 -17.28 12.60 -14.61
CA VAL A 148 -16.14 13.38 -15.14
C VAL A 148 -16.53 14.77 -15.66
N ALA A 149 -17.81 15.01 -15.93
CA ALA A 149 -18.32 16.34 -16.23
C ALA A 149 -18.30 17.26 -14.98
N GLU A 150 -18.37 16.68 -13.77
CA GLU A 150 -18.20 17.37 -12.48
C GLU A 150 -16.71 17.45 -12.06
N LYS A 151 -15.79 17.72 -13.01
CA LYS A 151 -14.33 17.70 -12.79
C LYS A 151 -13.86 18.40 -11.50
N GLY A 152 -14.44 19.55 -11.16
CA GLY A 152 -14.06 20.29 -9.95
C GLY A 152 -14.36 19.54 -8.64
N ALA A 153 -15.51 18.86 -8.58
CA ALA A 153 -15.89 18.05 -7.41
C ALA A 153 -15.06 16.77 -7.32
N LEU A 154 -14.73 16.15 -8.46
CA LEU A 154 -13.83 15.00 -8.49
C LEU A 154 -12.43 15.33 -7.99
N LEU A 155 -11.86 16.44 -8.46
CA LEU A 155 -10.53 16.88 -8.00
C LEU A 155 -10.56 17.21 -6.50
N ALA A 156 -11.60 17.88 -6.01
CA ALA A 156 -11.75 18.13 -4.57
C ALA A 156 -11.85 16.82 -3.76
N ALA A 157 -12.54 15.81 -4.28
CA ALA A 157 -12.64 14.52 -3.62
C ALA A 157 -11.30 13.80 -3.50
N PHE A 158 -10.53 13.75 -4.60
CA PHE A 158 -9.26 13.03 -4.61
C PHE A 158 -8.09 13.81 -4.01
N GLU A 159 -8.01 15.13 -4.22
CA GLU A 159 -6.88 15.95 -3.77
C GLU A 159 -7.11 16.62 -2.40
N ALA A 160 -8.35 17.03 -2.10
CA ALA A 160 -8.68 17.74 -0.86
C ALA A 160 -9.38 16.85 0.18
N GLY A 161 -9.64 15.58 -0.16
CA GLY A 161 -10.27 14.61 0.73
C GLY A 161 -11.75 14.91 1.04
N GLU A 162 -12.44 15.72 0.22
CA GLU A 162 -13.86 16.04 0.38
C GLU A 162 -14.72 15.00 -0.35
N PRO A 163 -15.31 13.98 0.32
CA PRO A 163 -15.92 12.86 -0.39
C PRO A 163 -17.08 13.32 -1.27
N MET A 164 -17.10 12.82 -2.50
CA MET A 164 -18.16 13.03 -3.46
C MET A 164 -18.95 11.74 -3.66
N THR A 165 -20.21 11.74 -3.23
CA THR A 165 -21.19 10.72 -3.60
C THR A 165 -22.21 11.30 -4.57
N ARG A 166 -22.43 10.60 -5.68
CA ARG A 166 -23.43 10.95 -6.70
C ARG A 166 -24.18 9.71 -7.15
N THR A 167 -25.50 9.84 -7.27
CA THR A 167 -26.34 8.83 -7.92
C THR A 167 -26.78 9.36 -9.27
N PHE A 168 -26.49 8.62 -10.32
CA PHE A 168 -26.86 8.92 -11.69
C PHE A 168 -27.89 7.90 -12.17
N SER A 169 -29.08 8.37 -12.53
CA SER A 169 -30.05 7.55 -13.26
C SER A 169 -29.64 7.53 -14.74
N VAL A 170 -29.22 6.37 -15.23
CA VAL A 170 -28.72 6.17 -16.60
C VAL A 170 -29.63 5.23 -17.37
N ALA A 171 -30.01 5.62 -18.59
CA ALA A 171 -30.81 4.77 -19.46
C ALA A 171 -29.93 3.67 -20.06
N THR A 172 -30.33 2.40 -19.88
CA THR A 172 -29.65 1.23 -20.45
C THR A 172 -30.55 0.45 -21.40
N GLU A 173 -30.02 -0.55 -22.10
CA GLU A 173 -30.84 -1.46 -22.93
C GLU A 173 -31.94 -2.19 -22.13
N GLN A 174 -31.75 -2.40 -20.81
CA GLN A 174 -32.73 -3.04 -19.94
C GLN A 174 -33.64 -2.06 -19.16
N GLY A 175 -33.50 -0.76 -19.41
CA GLY A 175 -34.25 0.30 -18.72
C GLY A 175 -33.34 1.22 -17.91
N ASP A 176 -33.95 2.12 -17.15
CA ASP A 176 -33.21 3.09 -16.33
C ASP A 176 -32.62 2.39 -15.10
N LEU A 177 -31.33 2.60 -14.86
CA LEU A 177 -30.60 2.10 -13.69
C LEU A 177 -30.02 3.26 -12.89
N ASP A 178 -30.14 3.18 -11.57
CA ASP A 178 -29.44 4.10 -10.67
C ASP A 178 -28.05 3.54 -10.35
N VAL A 179 -27.03 4.32 -10.72
CA VAL A 179 -25.62 4.02 -10.43
C VAL A 179 -25.12 5.04 -9.43
N THR A 180 -24.72 4.59 -8.25
CA THR A 180 -24.09 5.44 -7.24
C THR A 180 -22.59 5.30 -7.31
N LEU A 181 -21.90 6.42 -7.49
CA LEU A 181 -20.45 6.53 -7.45
C LEU A 181 -20.03 7.33 -6.22
N THR A 182 -19.09 6.80 -5.44
CA THR A 182 -18.46 7.49 -4.30
C THR A 182 -16.97 7.61 -4.54
N ALA A 183 -16.43 8.82 -4.47
CA ALA A 183 -15.01 9.11 -4.57
C ALA A 183 -14.53 9.90 -3.34
N PRO A 184 -13.36 9.59 -2.78
CA PRO A 184 -12.58 8.39 -3.00
C PRO A 184 -13.27 7.14 -2.40
N PHE A 185 -12.99 5.95 -2.94
CA PHE A 185 -13.30 4.70 -2.24
C PHE A 185 -12.24 4.46 -1.19
N LEU A 186 -12.56 4.86 0.03
CA LEU A 186 -11.66 4.71 1.16
C LEU A 186 -11.78 3.30 1.73
N HIS A 187 -10.63 2.65 1.93
CA HIS A 187 -10.55 1.42 2.71
C HIS A 187 -11.23 1.63 4.08
N PRO A 188 -11.86 0.61 4.68
CA PRO A 188 -12.20 0.58 6.10
C PRO A 188 -11.12 1.12 7.05
N SER A 189 -9.85 1.05 6.66
CA SER A 189 -8.71 1.55 7.41
C SER A 189 -8.52 3.08 7.31
N HIS A 190 -8.95 3.69 6.22
CA HIS A 190 -9.15 5.15 6.11
C HIS A 190 -10.51 5.61 6.70
N LEU A 191 -11.46 4.68 6.83
CA LEU A 191 -12.73 4.87 7.54
C LEU A 191 -12.63 4.55 9.05
N LEU A 192 -11.44 4.21 9.56
CA LEU A 192 -11.23 4.19 11.01
C LEU A 192 -11.64 5.57 11.50
N ASP A 193 -12.72 5.57 12.28
CA ASP A 193 -13.31 6.76 12.82
C ASP A 193 -12.19 7.69 13.32
N PRO A 194 -12.11 8.95 12.87
CA PRO A 194 -11.21 9.93 13.45
C PRO A 194 -11.29 9.97 14.99
N SER A 195 -12.45 9.60 15.56
CA SER A 195 -12.67 9.41 17.01
C SER A 195 -12.51 7.99 17.57
N GLY A 196 -12.22 6.98 16.75
CA GLY A 196 -11.85 5.64 17.20
C GLY A 196 -10.46 5.63 17.84
N ASP A 197 -10.26 4.79 18.86
CA ASP A 197 -8.98 4.68 19.55
C ASP A 197 -7.96 3.91 18.67
N LEU A 198 -7.29 4.63 17.77
CA LEU A 198 -6.22 4.10 16.90
C LEU A 198 -5.15 3.32 17.67
N ILE A 199 -4.89 3.73 18.93
CA ILE A 199 -3.92 3.07 19.80
C ILE A 199 -4.47 1.74 20.31
N GLU A 200 -5.76 1.65 20.62
CA GLU A 200 -6.42 0.39 20.96
C GLU A 200 -6.36 -0.59 19.77
N ALA A 201 -6.71 -0.16 18.56
CA ALA A 201 -6.64 -0.98 17.36
C ALA A 201 -5.21 -1.48 17.06
N LEU A 202 -4.20 -0.60 17.17
CA LEU A 202 -2.79 -0.98 17.04
C LEU A 202 -2.33 -1.93 18.15
N ALA A 203 -2.93 -1.88 19.34
CA ALA A 203 -2.60 -2.78 20.43
C ALA A 203 -3.18 -4.19 20.19
N GLU A 204 -4.42 -4.27 19.71
CA GLU A 204 -5.12 -5.53 19.39
C GLU A 204 -4.40 -6.36 18.33
N LEU A 205 -3.79 -5.71 17.33
CA LEU A 205 -2.98 -6.39 16.29
C LEU A 205 -1.83 -7.24 16.86
N THR A 206 -1.39 -6.96 18.08
CA THR A 206 -0.31 -7.71 18.73
C THR A 206 -0.79 -8.88 19.60
N GLU A 207 -2.10 -9.03 19.82
CA GLU A 207 -2.65 -10.02 20.75
C GLU A 207 -2.68 -11.46 20.16
N ASP A 208 -2.98 -11.61 18.86
CA ASP A 208 -3.18 -12.92 18.23
C ASP A 208 -1.92 -13.57 17.63
N GLY A 209 -0.82 -12.80 17.56
CA GLY A 209 0.53 -13.35 17.43
C GLY A 209 1.03 -13.53 16.00
N GLU A 210 0.25 -13.20 15.00
CA GLU A 210 0.71 -12.79 13.67
C GLU A 210 0.19 -11.38 13.43
N LEU A 211 1.08 -10.47 13.03
CA LEU A 211 0.68 -9.08 12.78
C LEU A 211 0.04 -9.10 11.39
N ASP A 212 -1.24 -8.78 11.32
CA ASP A 212 -1.89 -8.44 10.05
C ASP A 212 -1.17 -7.21 9.48
N LEU A 213 -0.43 -7.41 8.39
CA LEU A 213 0.47 -6.38 7.84
C LEU A 213 -0.33 -5.25 7.20
N ASP A 214 -1.47 -5.55 6.61
CA ASP A 214 -2.28 -4.60 5.86
C ASP A 214 -3.06 -3.71 6.83
N ALA A 215 -3.67 -4.35 7.85
CA ALA A 215 -4.28 -3.63 8.96
C ALA A 215 -3.23 -2.77 9.72
N TYR A 216 -2.02 -3.29 9.90
CA TYR A 216 -0.93 -2.56 10.53
C TYR A 216 -0.48 -1.34 9.72
N GLN A 217 -0.26 -1.50 8.41
CA GLN A 217 0.18 -0.41 7.52
C GLN A 217 -0.81 0.74 7.52
N ALA A 218 -2.10 0.43 7.42
CA ALA A 218 -3.10 1.48 7.35
C ALA A 218 -3.31 2.20 8.70
N LEU A 219 -3.21 1.48 9.83
CA LEU A 219 -3.19 2.08 11.16
C LEU A 219 -1.91 2.93 11.38
N GLU A 220 -0.75 2.48 10.89
CA GLU A 220 0.50 3.23 10.94
C GLU A 220 0.40 4.52 10.12
N GLN A 221 -0.19 4.46 8.94
CA GLN A 221 -0.41 5.63 8.09
C GLN A 221 -1.36 6.63 8.76
N ALA A 222 -2.47 6.18 9.35
CA ALA A 222 -3.38 7.04 10.09
C ALA A 222 -2.73 7.74 11.30
N VAL A 223 -1.84 7.06 12.03
CA VAL A 223 -1.05 7.68 13.11
C VAL A 223 -0.04 8.67 12.55
N SER A 224 0.60 8.36 11.42
CA SER A 224 1.57 9.22 10.75
C SER A 224 0.95 10.52 10.29
N ASP A 225 -0.21 10.47 9.61
CA ASP A 225 -0.92 11.65 9.11
C ASP A 225 -1.28 12.62 10.25
N ARG A 226 -1.77 12.07 11.38
CA ARG A 226 -2.10 12.89 12.56
C ARG A 226 -0.85 13.46 13.24
N PHE A 227 0.25 12.70 13.30
CA PHE A 227 1.51 13.20 13.84
C PHE A 227 2.09 14.31 12.96
N GLU A 228 2.09 14.15 11.64
CA GLU A 228 2.62 15.14 10.70
C GLU A 228 1.81 16.44 10.72
N ALA A 229 0.49 16.35 10.94
CA ALA A 229 -0.38 17.50 11.16
C ALA A 229 -0.30 18.11 12.59
N SER A 230 0.48 17.50 13.50
CA SER A 230 0.50 17.90 14.91
C SER A 230 1.44 19.08 15.20
N PRO A 231 1.19 19.84 16.28
CA PRO A 231 2.11 20.87 16.76
C PRO A 231 3.51 20.31 17.13
N GLU A 232 3.61 19.03 17.46
CA GLU A 232 4.88 18.39 17.79
C GLU A 232 5.78 18.17 16.55
N ALA A 233 5.18 18.05 15.36
CA ALA A 233 5.89 17.98 14.09
C ALA A 233 6.22 19.37 13.54
N GLU A 234 5.50 20.41 13.98
CA GLU A 234 5.69 21.79 13.51
C GLU A 234 7.13 22.29 13.79
N GLY A 235 7.82 22.70 12.73
CA GLY A 235 9.19 23.22 12.81
C GLY A 235 10.29 22.16 12.83
N LEU A 236 9.95 20.87 12.70
CA LEU A 236 10.91 19.82 12.39
C LEU A 236 11.09 19.68 10.88
N GLU A 237 12.33 19.52 10.43
CA GLU A 237 12.60 19.03 9.07
C GLU A 237 12.43 17.51 9.08
N LEU A 238 11.20 17.05 8.85
CA LEU A 238 10.87 15.62 8.87
C LEU A 238 11.61 14.88 7.75
N LYS A 239 12.42 13.89 8.13
CA LYS A 239 13.02 12.90 7.23
C LYS A 239 12.26 11.58 7.24
N TYR A 240 11.12 11.52 7.94
CA TYR A 240 10.25 10.36 8.12
C TYR A 240 10.96 9.16 8.81
N LEU A 241 12.02 9.42 9.57
CA LEU A 241 12.80 8.41 10.29
C LEU A 241 12.06 7.86 11.52
N TYR A 242 11.03 8.56 12.00
CA TYR A 242 10.10 8.00 12.99
C TYR A 242 9.30 6.80 12.45
N ARG A 243 9.03 6.74 11.13
CA ARG A 243 8.37 5.59 10.50
C ARG A 243 9.22 4.33 10.60
N THR A 244 10.55 4.46 10.44
CA THR A 244 11.49 3.35 10.65
C THR A 244 11.43 2.78 12.07
N VAL A 245 11.10 3.59 13.08
CA VAL A 245 10.90 3.12 14.47
C VAL A 245 9.65 2.25 14.59
N MET A 246 8.56 2.67 13.95
CA MET A 246 7.30 1.92 13.93
C MET A 246 7.49 0.60 13.17
N GLU A 247 7.96 0.67 11.92
CA GLU A 247 8.23 -0.47 11.04
C GLU A 247 9.14 -1.51 11.72
N PHE A 248 10.31 -1.11 12.24
CA PHE A 248 11.23 -2.07 12.84
C PHE A 248 10.74 -2.57 14.20
N GLY A 249 9.96 -1.78 14.94
CA GLY A 249 9.27 -2.24 16.14
C GLY A 249 8.35 -3.42 15.80
N ALA A 250 7.51 -3.25 14.78
CA ALA A 250 6.60 -4.29 14.30
C ALA A 250 7.37 -5.50 13.75
N GLN A 251 8.31 -5.28 12.83
CA GLN A 251 9.01 -6.35 12.12
C GLN A 251 9.97 -7.16 13.01
N TYR A 252 10.74 -6.50 13.88
CA TYR A 252 11.80 -7.18 14.66
C TYR A 252 11.39 -7.51 16.09
N LEU A 253 10.51 -6.69 16.69
CA LEU A 253 10.10 -6.88 18.08
C LEU A 253 8.67 -7.44 18.19
N GLY A 254 7.88 -7.35 17.12
CA GLY A 254 6.46 -7.74 17.14
C GLY A 254 5.65 -6.82 18.05
N GLU A 255 6.06 -5.56 18.18
CA GLU A 255 5.38 -4.53 18.98
C GLU A 255 5.04 -3.36 18.07
N THR A 256 3.78 -2.93 18.09
CA THR A 256 3.34 -1.69 17.45
C THR A 256 3.71 -0.49 18.32
N ILE A 257 3.64 0.73 17.78
CA ILE A 257 3.91 1.94 18.57
C ILE A 257 2.98 2.07 19.81
N ALA A 258 1.77 1.50 19.73
CA ALA A 258 0.81 1.40 20.83
C ALA A 258 1.23 0.47 21.97
N THR A 259 2.12 -0.50 21.72
CA THR A 259 2.54 -1.50 22.70
C THR A 259 4.04 -1.48 22.99
N LEU A 260 4.82 -0.72 22.21
CA LEU A 260 6.26 -0.63 22.29
C LEU A 260 6.70 -0.08 23.65
N SER A 261 7.31 -0.93 24.46
CA SER A 261 7.78 -0.55 25.79
C SER A 261 9.10 0.25 25.75
N ALA A 262 9.43 0.97 26.83
CA ALA A 262 10.70 1.69 26.93
C ALA A 262 11.94 0.78 26.77
N ASP A 263 11.90 -0.42 27.35
CA ASP A 263 12.98 -1.41 27.18
C ASP A 263 13.10 -1.86 25.71
N ALA A 264 11.96 -2.10 25.05
CA ALA A 264 11.91 -2.50 23.65
C ALA A 264 12.37 -1.38 22.72
N LEU A 265 11.99 -0.12 22.99
CA LEU A 265 12.50 1.05 22.28
C LEU A 265 14.02 1.20 22.47
N GLY A 266 14.54 0.95 23.67
CA GLY A 266 15.97 0.91 23.93
C GLY A 266 16.70 -0.21 23.16
N GLU A 267 16.13 -1.41 23.12
CA GLU A 267 16.62 -2.54 22.30
C GLU A 267 16.61 -2.15 20.81
N LEU A 268 15.54 -1.53 20.34
CA LEU A 268 15.37 -1.09 18.96
C LEU A 268 16.46 -0.09 18.56
N LEU A 269 16.58 1.02 19.30
CA LEU A 269 17.51 2.10 18.98
C LEU A 269 18.97 1.70 19.14
N PHE A 270 19.33 0.97 20.19
CA PHE A 270 20.74 0.77 20.54
C PHE A 270 21.31 -0.59 20.16
N GLU A 271 20.47 -1.54 19.75
CA GLU A 271 20.89 -2.88 19.33
C GLU A 271 20.36 -3.26 17.93
N VAL A 272 19.09 -3.02 17.62
CA VAL A 272 18.52 -3.37 16.30
C VAL A 272 19.01 -2.41 15.22
N PHE A 273 18.87 -1.11 15.41
CA PHE A 273 19.26 -0.08 14.43
C PHE A 273 20.76 -0.16 14.08
N PRO A 274 21.70 -0.14 15.05
CA PRO A 274 23.12 -0.36 14.79
C PRO A 274 23.42 -1.60 13.95
N ARG A 275 22.64 -2.67 14.17
CA ARG A 275 22.82 -3.95 13.48
C ARG A 275 22.17 -3.99 12.09
N LYS A 276 21.06 -3.29 11.88
CA LYS A 276 20.14 -3.52 10.74
C LYS A 276 19.97 -2.30 9.84
N LEU A 277 19.94 -1.09 10.40
CA LEU A 277 19.66 0.13 9.66
C LEU A 277 20.95 0.64 9.00
N SER A 278 20.95 0.72 7.66
CA SER A 278 22.05 1.26 6.86
C SER A 278 21.81 2.74 6.60
N ILE A 279 22.32 3.60 7.48
CA ILE A 279 22.17 5.06 7.42
C ILE A 279 23.48 5.73 7.88
N ASP A 280 23.73 6.97 7.45
CA ASP A 280 24.84 7.77 7.99
C ASP A 280 24.64 7.98 9.50
N PRO A 281 25.62 7.64 10.36
CA PRO A 281 25.53 7.88 11.80
C PRO A 281 25.14 9.31 12.19
N LYS A 282 25.43 10.32 11.36
CA LYS A 282 25.04 11.72 11.58
C LYS A 282 23.52 11.93 11.62
N GLU A 283 22.75 11.01 11.04
CA GLU A 283 21.28 11.05 11.07
C GLU A 283 20.70 10.64 12.44
N ALA A 284 21.53 10.17 13.38
CA ALA A 284 21.08 9.80 14.72
C ALA A 284 20.34 10.93 15.46
N GLY A 285 20.71 12.19 15.20
CA GLY A 285 20.00 13.35 15.75
C GLY A 285 18.55 13.39 15.29
N ALA A 286 18.32 13.32 13.98
CA ALA A 286 17.00 13.34 13.37
C ALA A 286 16.14 12.15 13.84
N ILE A 287 16.70 10.93 13.89
CA ILE A 287 16.00 9.75 14.43
C ILE A 287 15.48 10.04 15.84
N ILE A 288 16.35 10.53 16.73
CA ILE A 288 15.98 10.76 18.13
C ILE A 288 15.00 11.92 18.28
N ASP A 289 15.15 12.99 17.49
CA ASP A 289 14.30 14.17 17.57
C ASP A 289 12.88 13.90 17.05
N GLU A 290 12.76 13.25 15.90
CA GLU A 290 11.46 12.83 15.34
C GLU A 290 10.78 11.80 16.23
N THR A 291 11.51 10.79 16.72
CA THR A 291 10.94 9.79 17.66
C THR A 291 10.46 10.45 18.95
N ARG A 292 11.19 11.46 19.44
CA ARG A 292 10.78 12.20 20.65
C ARG A 292 9.53 13.04 20.40
N ALA A 293 9.43 13.67 19.23
CA ALA A 293 8.23 14.40 18.82
C ALA A 293 7.03 13.46 18.71
N LEU A 294 7.19 12.30 18.06
CA LEU A 294 6.16 11.27 17.96
C LEU A 294 5.65 10.84 19.35
N TYR A 295 6.55 10.51 20.29
CA TYR A 295 6.10 10.10 21.64
C TYR A 295 5.47 11.23 22.45
N ARG A 296 5.80 12.50 22.20
CA ARG A 296 5.10 13.64 22.81
C ARG A 296 3.70 13.79 22.25
N PHE A 297 3.57 13.68 20.93
CA PHE A 297 2.28 13.64 20.24
C PHE A 297 1.41 12.51 20.78
N LEU A 298 1.93 11.28 20.84
CA LEU A 298 1.21 10.11 21.34
C LEU A 298 0.79 10.26 22.81
N GLN A 299 1.61 10.91 23.63
CA GLN A 299 1.26 11.23 25.01
C GLN A 299 0.12 12.25 25.10
N ARG A 300 0.13 13.29 24.25
CA ARG A 300 -0.87 14.37 24.28
C ARG A 300 -2.20 13.92 23.68
N GLU A 301 -2.13 13.31 22.51
CA GLU A 301 -3.29 12.99 21.68
C GLU A 301 -4.04 11.76 22.19
N PHE A 302 -3.31 10.73 22.63
CA PHE A 302 -3.90 9.43 22.97
C PHE A 302 -3.69 9.01 24.43
N ASP A 303 -3.13 9.88 25.28
CA ASP A 303 -2.76 9.56 26.67
C ASP A 303 -1.95 8.25 26.80
N LEU A 304 -1.06 7.98 25.83
CA LEU A 304 -0.37 6.69 25.72
C LEU A 304 0.40 6.36 27.02
N PRO A 305 0.03 5.31 27.78
CA PRO A 305 0.52 5.13 29.15
C PRO A 305 2.03 5.01 29.29
N GLN A 306 2.69 4.37 28.32
CA GLN A 306 4.13 4.17 28.33
C GLN A 306 4.93 5.33 27.73
N ALA A 307 4.30 6.33 27.11
CA ALA A 307 5.00 7.38 26.38
C ALA A 307 6.04 8.12 27.25
N LYS A 308 5.71 8.40 28.51
CA LYS A 308 6.65 9.02 29.46
C LYS A 308 7.90 8.18 29.72
N ALA A 309 7.74 6.85 29.79
CA ALA A 309 8.86 5.93 29.96
C ALA A 309 9.73 5.89 28.68
N CYS A 310 9.10 5.85 27.50
CA CYS A 310 9.80 5.90 26.22
C CYS A 310 10.56 7.22 26.02
N LEU A 311 9.96 8.37 26.38
CA LEU A 311 10.63 9.68 26.36
C LEU A 311 11.86 9.74 27.26
N SER A 312 11.89 8.96 28.35
CA SER A 312 13.06 8.86 29.22
C SER A 312 14.25 8.13 28.55
N VAL A 313 13.97 7.23 27.60
CA VAL A 313 15.00 6.59 26.74
C VAL A 313 15.59 7.58 25.75
N LEU A 314 14.82 8.60 25.34
CA LEU A 314 15.17 9.62 24.34
C LEU A 314 15.82 10.87 24.97
N GLY A 315 16.52 10.70 26.09
CA GLY A 315 17.16 11.77 26.84
C GLY A 315 18.26 12.53 26.08
N PRO A 316 18.86 13.56 26.70
CA PRO A 316 19.79 14.49 26.03
C PRO A 316 21.04 13.83 25.42
N SER A 317 21.46 12.68 25.93
CA SER A 317 22.63 11.95 25.44
C SER A 317 22.29 10.89 24.38
N SER A 318 21.01 10.65 24.10
CA SER A 318 20.57 9.53 23.27
C SER A 318 21.00 9.67 21.81
N ALA A 319 20.99 10.88 21.25
CA ALA A 319 21.49 11.14 19.89
C ALA A 319 22.97 10.75 19.75
N ARG A 320 23.83 11.27 20.65
CA ARG A 320 25.27 10.94 20.65
C ARG A 320 25.53 9.45 20.87
N ARG A 321 24.74 8.81 21.73
CA ARG A 321 24.85 7.37 21.99
C ARG A 321 24.43 6.55 20.77
N LEU A 322 23.36 6.95 20.09
CA LEU A 322 22.90 6.30 18.86
C LEU A 322 23.90 6.48 17.73
N GLU A 323 24.42 7.69 17.52
CA GLU A 323 25.48 7.97 16.53
C GLU A 323 26.70 7.07 16.75
N ALA A 324 27.21 7.01 17.98
CA ALA A 324 28.33 6.14 18.33
C ALA A 324 28.03 4.66 18.05
N ALA A 325 26.80 4.21 18.32
CA ALA A 325 26.39 2.83 18.06
C ALA A 325 26.21 2.54 16.56
N LEU A 326 25.65 3.49 15.80
CA LEU A 326 25.48 3.38 14.34
C LEU A 326 26.82 3.37 13.60
N ALA A 327 27.85 4.04 14.15
CA ALA A 327 29.20 4.05 13.59
C ALA A 327 30.07 2.84 14.03
N ASP A 328 29.64 2.09 15.04
CA ASP A 328 30.40 0.96 15.57
C ASP A 328 30.27 -0.27 14.66
N LYS A 329 31.28 -0.49 13.82
CA LYS A 329 31.35 -1.64 12.90
C LYS A 329 31.20 -2.99 13.61
N SER A 330 31.54 -3.10 14.89
CA SER A 330 31.39 -4.35 15.65
C SER A 330 29.93 -4.71 15.94
N LYS A 331 29.01 -3.74 15.87
CA LYS A 331 27.57 -3.93 16.04
C LYS A 331 26.84 -4.32 14.76
N TYR A 332 27.50 -4.25 13.60
CA TYR A 332 26.83 -4.46 12.31
C TYR A 332 26.39 -5.92 12.15
N GLY A 333 25.18 -6.09 11.63
CA GLY A 333 24.77 -7.36 11.07
C GLY A 333 25.51 -7.63 9.76
N MET A 334 25.60 -8.90 9.37
CA MET A 334 26.31 -9.32 8.14
C MET A 334 25.85 -8.54 6.90
N ALA A 335 24.53 -8.40 6.70
CA ALA A 335 23.97 -7.68 5.55
C ALA A 335 24.38 -6.19 5.56
N LYS A 336 24.24 -5.50 6.69
CA LYS A 336 24.70 -4.10 6.83
C LYS A 336 26.20 -3.98 6.58
N ALA A 337 27.01 -4.90 7.11
CA ALA A 337 28.45 -4.89 6.91
C ALA A 337 28.84 -5.04 5.41
N MET A 338 28.09 -5.84 4.65
CA MET A 338 28.28 -5.98 3.19
C MET A 338 27.92 -4.69 2.43
N VAL A 339 26.82 -4.04 2.79
CA VAL A 339 26.40 -2.75 2.20
C VAL A 339 27.43 -1.67 2.50
N MET A 340 27.80 -1.51 3.78
CA MET A 340 28.79 -0.51 4.20
C MET A 340 30.18 -0.78 3.58
N ALA A 341 30.57 -2.04 3.37
CA ALA A 341 31.84 -2.37 2.74
C ALA A 341 31.91 -1.94 1.27
N GLY A 342 30.81 -2.01 0.53
CA GLY A 342 30.84 -1.54 -0.86
C GLY A 342 30.57 -0.03 -0.99
N LEU A 343 29.85 0.60 -0.06
CA LEU A 343 29.86 2.07 0.06
C LEU A 343 31.28 2.60 0.32
N ASP A 344 32.03 1.97 1.25
CA ASP A 344 33.46 2.28 1.51
C ASP A 344 34.32 2.05 0.24
N ALA A 345 33.91 1.14 -0.65
CA ALA A 345 34.57 0.86 -1.93
C ALA A 345 34.12 1.79 -3.08
N GLY A 346 33.24 2.77 -2.81
CA GLY A 346 32.72 3.70 -3.79
C GLY A 346 31.67 3.12 -4.73
N VAL A 347 31.08 1.96 -4.39
CA VAL A 347 29.97 1.35 -5.14
C VAL A 347 28.67 2.05 -4.76
N ASP A 348 27.88 2.39 -5.76
CA ASP A 348 26.51 2.84 -5.55
C ASP A 348 25.62 1.67 -5.11
N MET A 349 25.26 1.64 -3.82
CA MET A 349 24.40 0.59 -3.26
C MET A 349 22.91 0.81 -3.48
N SER A 350 22.51 1.91 -4.12
CA SER A 350 21.12 2.17 -4.51
C SER A 350 20.76 1.58 -5.88
N SER A 351 21.76 1.17 -6.67
CA SER A 351 21.58 0.53 -7.98
C SER A 351 21.65 -1.00 -7.87
N GLN A 352 20.60 -1.69 -8.34
CA GLN A 352 20.55 -3.15 -8.36
C GLN A 352 21.71 -3.76 -9.17
N GLU A 353 22.02 -3.19 -10.34
CA GLU A 353 23.13 -3.63 -11.19
C GLU A 353 24.49 -3.51 -10.46
N SER A 354 24.70 -2.39 -9.78
CA SER A 354 25.93 -2.14 -9.02
C SER A 354 26.04 -3.07 -7.80
N LEU A 355 24.92 -3.35 -7.14
CA LEU A 355 24.84 -4.24 -6.00
C LEU A 355 25.11 -5.71 -6.42
N GLU A 356 24.55 -6.16 -7.54
CA GLU A 356 24.83 -7.48 -8.10
C GLU A 356 26.27 -7.64 -8.56
N ALA A 357 26.83 -6.61 -9.22
CA ALA A 357 28.22 -6.59 -9.63
C ALA A 357 29.16 -6.65 -8.41
N TRP A 358 28.83 -5.93 -7.34
CA TRP A 358 29.55 -5.98 -6.08
C TRP A 358 29.48 -7.36 -5.42
N MET A 359 28.28 -7.97 -5.34
CA MET A 359 28.11 -9.33 -4.80
C MET A 359 28.93 -10.35 -5.60
N ARG A 360 28.85 -10.33 -6.93
CA ARG A 360 29.67 -11.16 -7.83
C ARG A 360 31.18 -10.90 -7.64
N SER A 361 31.58 -9.65 -7.40
CA SER A 361 32.99 -9.31 -7.17
C SER A 361 33.56 -9.90 -5.87
N MET A 362 32.68 -10.24 -4.90
CA MET A 362 33.05 -10.87 -3.63
C MET A 362 32.95 -12.40 -3.65
N GLU A 363 32.32 -13.00 -4.68
CA GLU A 363 32.24 -14.45 -4.81
C GLU A 363 33.65 -15.08 -4.91
N GLY A 364 33.91 -16.07 -4.05
CA GLY A 364 35.18 -16.80 -3.99
C GLY A 364 36.35 -16.04 -3.33
N LYS A 365 36.15 -14.80 -2.87
CA LYS A 365 37.17 -14.03 -2.12
C LYS A 365 36.96 -14.15 -0.61
N PRO A 366 38.02 -14.05 0.22
CA PRO A 366 37.85 -13.92 1.65
C PRO A 366 37.03 -12.66 1.96
N LEU A 367 36.04 -12.80 2.86
CA LEU A 367 35.24 -11.66 3.30
C LEU A 367 36.16 -10.56 3.87
N PRO A 368 35.88 -9.27 3.57
CA PRO A 368 36.56 -8.16 4.21
C PRO A 368 36.61 -8.32 5.73
N PRO A 369 37.72 -7.96 6.41
CA PRO A 369 37.84 -8.08 7.86
C PRO A 369 36.81 -7.23 8.63
N SER A 370 36.14 -6.29 7.96
CA SER A 370 35.00 -5.51 8.46
C SER A 370 33.68 -6.28 8.52
N ILE A 371 33.58 -7.46 7.89
CA ILE A 371 32.40 -8.32 7.95
C ILE A 371 32.62 -9.32 9.10
N PRO A 372 31.84 -9.23 10.19
CA PRO A 372 32.01 -10.15 11.30
C PRO A 372 31.66 -11.57 10.84
N LEU A 373 32.68 -12.43 10.76
CA LEU A 373 32.48 -13.88 10.64
C LEU A 373 31.77 -14.36 11.91
N PRO A 374 30.75 -15.23 11.80
CA PRO A 374 30.09 -15.77 12.98
C PRO A 374 31.13 -16.53 13.81
N ALA A 375 31.52 -15.97 14.96
CA ALA A 375 32.12 -16.77 16.02
C ALA A 375 31.14 -17.91 16.33
N ALA A 376 31.65 -19.12 16.58
CA ALA A 376 30.83 -20.25 17.01
C ALA A 376 30.19 -19.93 18.38
N ARG A 377 29.04 -19.21 18.34
CA ARG A 377 28.15 -18.65 19.37
C ARG A 377 27.80 -17.22 18.90
N VAL A 378 26.62 -16.86 18.41
CA VAL A 378 25.27 -17.42 18.43
C VAL A 378 24.72 -17.20 17.02
N ALA A 379 24.22 -18.27 16.38
CA ALA A 379 23.57 -18.16 15.07
C ALA A 379 22.46 -17.09 15.11
N ALA A 380 22.30 -16.32 14.03
CA ALA A 380 21.08 -15.56 13.84
C ALA A 380 19.89 -16.51 14.08
N PRO A 381 18.94 -16.16 14.97
CA PRO A 381 17.82 -17.04 15.23
C PRO A 381 17.08 -17.25 13.90
N SER A 382 16.98 -18.50 13.46
CA SER A 382 16.11 -18.87 12.35
C SER A 382 14.69 -18.33 12.61
N LYS A 383 13.84 -18.20 11.57
CA LYS A 383 12.41 -17.87 11.75
C LYS A 383 11.77 -18.70 12.88
N LYS A 384 12.21 -19.97 13.02
CA LYS A 384 11.83 -20.88 14.12
C LYS A 384 12.37 -20.49 15.51
N ALA A 385 13.58 -19.96 15.62
CA ALA A 385 14.15 -19.47 16.88
C ALA A 385 13.60 -18.08 17.28
N LEU A 386 13.25 -17.22 16.31
CA LEU A 386 12.47 -16.01 16.53
C LEU A 386 11.06 -16.37 17.02
N ALA A 387 10.39 -17.33 16.38
CA ALA A 387 9.12 -17.89 16.83
C ALA A 387 9.22 -18.53 18.22
N ALA A 388 10.31 -19.22 18.55
CA ALA A 388 10.54 -19.80 19.88
C ALA A 388 10.80 -18.72 20.95
N LYS A 389 11.50 -17.63 20.61
CA LYS A 389 11.70 -16.48 21.51
C LYS A 389 10.39 -15.71 21.71
N LYS A 390 9.58 -15.55 20.65
CA LYS A 390 8.20 -15.03 20.66
C LYS A 390 7.29 -15.91 21.53
N ALA A 391 7.35 -17.24 21.38
CA ALA A 391 6.61 -18.19 22.20
C ALA A 391 7.03 -18.18 23.69
N LYS A 392 8.34 -18.03 23.98
CA LYS A 392 8.84 -17.90 25.35
C LYS A 392 8.39 -16.58 26.00
N ARG A 393 8.36 -15.48 25.23
CA ARG A 393 7.80 -14.18 25.66
C ARG A 393 6.27 -14.26 25.85
N LYS A 394 5.54 -14.98 24.97
CA LYS A 394 4.10 -15.30 25.09
C LYS A 394 3.80 -16.08 26.38
N ALA A 395 4.62 -17.08 26.70
CA ALA A 395 4.50 -17.84 27.95
C ALA A 395 4.78 -16.98 29.20
N ALA A 396 5.78 -16.10 29.15
CA ALA A 396 6.07 -15.17 30.24
C ALA A 396 4.97 -14.12 30.46
N ARG A 397 4.36 -13.59 29.37
CA ARG A 397 3.20 -12.67 29.44
C ARG A 397 1.95 -13.38 29.98
N LYS A 398 1.65 -14.60 29.53
CA LYS A 398 0.52 -15.42 30.04
C LYS A 398 0.69 -15.80 31.52
N ALA A 399 1.93 -16.02 31.97
CA ALA A 399 2.24 -16.24 33.38
C ALA A 399 2.03 -14.99 34.25
N ARG A 400 2.35 -13.79 33.72
CA ARG A 400 2.09 -12.52 34.41
C ARG A 400 0.60 -12.18 34.52
N LYS A 401 -0.21 -12.48 33.49
CA LYS A 401 -1.69 -12.34 33.52
C LYS A 401 -2.38 -13.31 34.50
N ARG A 402 -1.73 -14.41 34.92
CA ARG A 402 -2.28 -15.39 35.89
C ARG A 402 -1.99 -15.06 37.36
N ASN A 403 -1.06 -14.15 37.62
CA ASN A 403 -0.66 -13.72 38.97
C ASN A 403 -1.15 -12.30 39.32
N LYS A 404 -2.00 -11.73 38.48
CA LYS A 404 -2.79 -10.51 38.69
C LYS A 404 -4.25 -10.94 38.77
#